data_AF-A0AAJ4Y9B3-F1
#
_entry.id   AF-A0AAJ4Y9B3-F1
#
_cell.length_a   1.000
_cell.length_b   1.000
_cell.length_c   1.000
_cell.angle_alpha   90.00
_cell.angle_beta   90.00
_cell.angle_gamma   90.00
#
_symmetry.space_group_name_H-M   'P 1'
#
loop_
_entity.id
_entity.type
_entity.pdbx_description
1 polymer ?
#
loop_
_entity_poly.entity_id
_entity_poly.type
_entity_poly.pdbx_seq_one_letter_code
_entity_poly.pdbx_strand_id
1 'polypeptide(L)'
;MGCACNQRGRTQFEVTMEAGRGRVAFTSGSKPTATTVAGRYQGSAVRIKGTDELVHHTEAYEVAKDGGKGAVVFAHSDQAQAVAHAQTLEGSVVREAESGTIIHPGPANLTKAEQADVTPAGTV
;
A
#
# COMPACT_ATOMS: atom_id res chain seq x y z
N MET A 1 34.36 16.92 5.07
CA MET A 1 32.92 16.67 4.87
C MET A 1 32.78 15.66 3.75
N GLY A 2 32.75 14.37 4.09
CA GLY A 2 32.61 13.30 3.10
C GLY A 2 31.16 13.20 2.66
N CYS A 3 30.85 13.66 1.45
CA CYS A 3 29.54 13.49 0.83
C CYS A 3 29.19 12.00 0.80
N ALA A 4 28.08 11.64 1.44
CA ALA A 4 27.55 10.28 1.58
C ALA A 4 26.99 9.72 0.25
N CYS A 5 27.73 9.87 -0.85
CA CYS A 5 27.35 9.44 -2.19
C CYS A 5 27.51 7.93 -2.42
N ASN A 6 27.89 7.16 -1.40
CA ASN A 6 28.27 5.75 -1.55
C ASN A 6 27.33 4.75 -0.85
N GLN A 7 26.05 5.06 -0.70
CA GLN A 7 25.11 4.12 -0.10
C GLN A 7 24.28 3.38 -1.16
N ARG A 8 24.85 2.29 -1.67
CA ARG A 8 24.22 1.17 -2.41
C ARG A 8 23.12 0.43 -1.60
N GLY A 9 22.36 1.14 -0.76
CA GLY A 9 21.38 0.53 0.15
C GLY A 9 20.50 1.52 0.91
N ARG A 10 20.43 2.80 0.53
CA ARG A 10 19.45 3.72 1.11
C ARG A 10 18.12 3.53 0.40
N THR A 11 17.17 2.87 1.06
CA THR A 11 15.75 2.93 0.72
C THR A 11 15.36 4.40 0.64
N GLN A 12 15.10 4.87 -0.58
CA GLN A 12 14.53 6.19 -0.79
C GLN A 12 13.01 6.04 -0.74
N PHE A 13 12.34 7.07 -0.26
CA PHE A 13 10.90 7.14 -0.10
C PHE A 13 10.38 8.27 -0.98
N GLU A 14 9.32 8.00 -1.72
CA GLU A 14 8.65 8.96 -2.58
C GLU A 14 7.27 9.24 -2.01
N VAL A 15 6.94 10.51 -1.85
CA VAL A 15 5.58 10.96 -1.60
C VAL A 15 4.93 11.14 -2.95
N THR A 16 3.91 10.33 -3.21
CA THR A 16 3.12 10.33 -4.43
C THR A 16 1.75 10.91 -4.13
N MET A 17 1.23 11.72 -5.05
CA MET A 17 -0.18 12.14 -5.02
C MET A 17 -1.07 10.98 -5.48
N GLU A 18 -2.39 11.13 -5.37
CA GLU A 18 -3.37 10.14 -5.87
C GLU A 18 -3.05 8.73 -5.34
N ALA A 19 -2.69 8.66 -4.06
CA ALA A 19 -2.49 7.46 -3.27
C ALA A 19 -1.61 6.37 -3.94
N GLY A 20 -0.48 6.80 -4.51
CA GLY A 20 0.50 5.89 -5.13
C GLY A 20 0.68 6.08 -6.63
N ARG A 21 -0.33 6.63 -7.31
CA ARG A 21 -0.39 6.69 -8.79
C ARG A 21 -0.12 8.06 -9.40
N GLY A 22 -0.17 9.10 -8.59
CA GLY A 22 0.05 10.45 -9.06
C GLY A 22 1.52 10.78 -9.23
N ARG A 23 1.77 12.03 -9.62
CA ARG A 23 3.13 12.57 -9.66
C ARG A 23 3.80 12.46 -8.29
N VAL A 24 5.11 12.24 -8.31
CA VAL A 24 5.94 12.33 -7.11
C VAL A 24 6.00 13.81 -6.69
N ALA A 25 5.45 14.11 -5.52
CA ALA A 25 5.48 15.43 -4.93
C ALA A 25 6.79 15.69 -4.20
N PHE A 26 7.39 14.65 -3.61
CA PHE A 26 8.59 14.77 -2.80
C PHE A 26 9.36 13.45 -2.75
N THR A 27 10.69 13.51 -2.58
CA THR A 27 11.53 12.32 -2.35
C THR A 27 12.46 12.55 -1.17
N SER A 28 12.71 11.50 -0.38
CA SER A 28 13.56 11.57 0.81
C SER A 28 14.23 10.24 1.08
N GLY A 29 15.44 10.25 1.65
CA GLY A 29 16.08 9.03 2.17
C GLY A 29 15.59 8.61 3.56
N SER A 30 14.64 9.33 4.14
CA SER A 30 14.12 9.13 5.50
C SER A 30 12.61 8.94 5.49
N LYS A 31 12.14 7.77 5.95
CA LYS A 31 10.71 7.42 6.10
C LYS A 31 9.94 8.44 6.94
N PRO A 32 10.35 8.80 8.18
CA PRO A 32 9.57 9.70 9.01
C PRO A 32 9.41 11.08 8.35
N THR A 33 10.45 11.57 7.65
CA THR A 33 10.37 12.82 6.90
C THR A 33 9.36 12.73 5.75
N ALA A 34 9.37 11.64 4.99
CA ALA A 34 8.40 11.42 3.91
C ALA A 34 6.96 11.32 4.45
N THR A 35 6.76 10.62 5.57
CA THR A 35 5.45 10.53 6.25
C THR A 35 4.95 11.89 6.73
N THR A 36 5.81 12.72 7.34
CA THR A 36 5.42 14.08 7.74
C THR A 36 5.03 14.95 6.55
N VAL A 37 5.71 14.80 5.42
CA VAL A 37 5.37 15.54 4.19
C VAL A 37 4.07 15.02 3.59
N ALA A 38 3.86 13.71 3.55
CA ALA A 38 2.61 13.10 3.09
C ALA A 38 1.40 13.59 3.90
N GLY A 39 1.53 13.72 5.22
CA GLY A 39 0.47 14.26 6.08
C GLY A 39 0.04 15.70 5.74
N ARG A 40 0.80 16.45 4.92
CA ARG A 40 0.42 17.79 4.45
C ARG A 40 -0.39 17.77 3.16
N TYR A 41 -0.40 16.64 2.45
CA TYR A 41 -1.07 16.47 1.16
C TYR A 41 -2.13 15.37 1.30
N GLN A 42 -3.40 15.78 1.33
CA GLN A 42 -4.52 14.84 1.38
C GLN A 42 -4.51 13.93 0.13
N GLY A 43 -4.81 12.65 0.31
CA GLY A 43 -4.75 11.68 -0.78
C GLY A 43 -3.34 11.33 -1.24
N SER A 44 -2.30 11.70 -0.47
CA SER A 44 -0.93 11.31 -0.78
C SER A 44 -0.55 10.00 -0.08
N ALA A 45 0.37 9.27 -0.69
CA ALA A 45 0.93 8.05 -0.14
C ALA A 45 2.45 8.06 -0.27
N VAL A 46 3.12 7.45 0.70
CA VAL A 46 4.57 7.24 0.68
C VAL A 46 4.82 5.85 0.12
N ARG A 47 5.61 5.77 -0.94
CA ARG A 47 6.13 4.51 -1.48
C ARG A 47 7.64 4.41 -1.37
N ILE A 48 8.18 3.20 -1.46
CA ILE A 48 9.62 3.01 -1.62
C ILE A 48 10.00 3.30 -3.07
N LYS A 49 11.03 4.11 -3.27
CA LYS A 49 11.54 4.44 -4.59
C LYS A 49 12.07 3.19 -5.29
N GLY A 50 11.60 2.98 -6.51
CA GLY A 50 11.95 1.80 -7.30
C GLY A 50 11.09 0.58 -7.00
N THR A 51 10.11 0.69 -6.11
CA THR A 51 9.04 -0.29 -5.94
C THR A 51 7.69 0.42 -5.98
N ASP A 52 6.62 -0.33 -6.22
CA ASP A 52 5.25 0.17 -6.11
C ASP A 52 4.70 0.01 -4.68
N GLU A 53 5.53 -0.38 -3.71
CA GLU A 53 5.10 -0.64 -2.34
C GLU A 53 4.85 0.67 -1.57
N LEU A 54 3.60 0.88 -1.18
CA LEU A 54 3.15 1.91 -0.27
C LEU A 54 3.49 1.52 1.18
N VAL A 55 4.30 2.34 1.83
CA VAL A 55 4.70 2.17 3.24
C VAL A 55 3.92 3.06 4.20
N HIS A 56 3.14 3.99 3.66
CA HIS A 56 2.22 4.86 4.41
C HIS A 56 1.17 5.46 3.47
N HIS A 57 -0.10 5.41 3.85
CA HIS A 57 -1.20 6.13 3.22
C HIS A 57 -2.26 6.45 4.28
N THR A 58 -3.18 7.35 3.95
CA THR A 58 -4.31 7.73 4.81
C THR A 58 -5.66 7.26 4.29
N GLU A 59 -5.65 6.55 3.15
CA GLU A 59 -6.87 6.14 2.47
C GLU A 59 -7.56 4.95 3.15
N ALA A 60 -8.88 4.88 3.03
CA ALA A 60 -9.73 3.89 3.67
C ALA A 60 -9.59 2.47 3.09
N TYR A 61 -9.34 2.34 1.78
CA TYR A 61 -9.20 1.05 1.11
C TYR A 61 -7.80 0.90 0.54
N GLU A 62 -7.20 -0.26 0.74
CA GLU A 62 -5.86 -0.57 0.28
C GLU A 62 -5.86 -1.84 -0.58
N VAL A 63 -5.06 -1.81 -1.65
CA VAL A 63 -4.86 -2.94 -2.57
C VAL A 63 -3.53 -3.60 -2.21
N ALA A 64 -3.62 -4.76 -1.61
CA ALA A 64 -2.48 -5.59 -1.23
C ALA A 64 -2.31 -6.76 -2.18
N LYS A 65 -1.07 -7.06 -2.56
CA LYS A 65 -0.72 -8.24 -3.35
C LYS A 65 -0.75 -9.52 -2.51
N ASP A 66 -0.54 -10.66 -3.17
CA ASP A 66 -0.36 -11.98 -2.54
C ASP A 66 -1.50 -12.34 -1.57
N GLY A 67 -2.75 -12.15 -2.01
CA GLY A 67 -3.92 -12.52 -1.20
C GLY A 67 -4.12 -11.64 0.04
N GLY A 68 -3.50 -10.45 0.07
CA GLY A 68 -3.54 -9.53 1.22
C GLY A 68 -2.36 -9.66 2.18
N LYS A 69 -1.43 -10.57 1.91
CA LYS A 69 -0.20 -10.74 2.72
C LYS A 69 0.98 -9.96 2.17
N GLY A 70 0.89 -9.52 0.92
CA GLY A 70 1.97 -8.86 0.19
C GLY A 70 1.99 -7.35 0.37
N ALA A 71 2.86 -6.71 -0.42
CA ALA A 71 2.99 -5.27 -0.47
C ALA A 71 1.66 -4.60 -0.86
N VAL A 72 1.33 -3.54 -0.14
CA VAL A 72 0.26 -2.62 -0.53
C VAL A 72 0.78 -1.80 -1.71
N VAL A 73 0.09 -1.83 -2.83
CA VAL A 73 0.55 -1.17 -4.07
C VAL A 73 -0.32 0.00 -4.50
N PHE A 74 -1.48 0.13 -3.90
CA PHE A 74 -2.39 1.24 -4.13
C PHE A 74 -3.30 1.41 -2.92
N ALA A 75 -3.78 2.63 -2.70
CA ALA A 75 -4.84 2.88 -1.74
C ALA A 75 -5.81 3.91 -2.31
N HIS A 76 -7.05 3.95 -1.84
CA HIS A 76 -8.03 4.93 -2.29
C HIS A 76 -9.17 5.10 -1.28
N SER A 77 -9.72 6.30 -1.17
CA SER A 77 -10.88 6.58 -0.31
C SER A 77 -12.17 5.94 -0.83
N ASP A 78 -12.26 5.71 -2.15
CA ASP A 78 -13.40 5.05 -2.81
C ASP A 78 -13.13 3.57 -3.07
N GLN A 79 -14.04 2.70 -2.59
CA GLN A 79 -13.94 1.24 -2.71
C GLN A 79 -13.95 0.79 -4.17
N ALA A 80 -14.78 1.38 -5.03
CA ALA A 80 -14.92 0.94 -6.42
C ALA A 80 -13.63 1.19 -7.20
N GLN A 81 -12.92 2.29 -6.92
CA GLN A 81 -11.60 2.58 -7.50
C GLN A 81 -10.53 1.59 -7.02
N ALA A 82 -10.51 1.25 -5.72
CA ALA A 82 -9.61 0.24 -5.19
C ALA A 82 -9.87 -1.14 -5.83
N VAL A 83 -11.13 -1.53 -5.99
CA VAL A 83 -11.55 -2.78 -6.64
C VAL A 83 -11.18 -2.80 -8.12
N ALA A 84 -11.50 -1.74 -8.85
CA ALA A 84 -11.16 -1.63 -10.26
C ALA A 84 -9.64 -1.76 -10.48
N HIS A 85 -8.84 -1.22 -9.56
CA HIS A 85 -7.40 -1.39 -9.65
C HIS A 85 -6.92 -2.79 -9.26
N ALA A 86 -7.46 -3.39 -8.21
CA ALA A 86 -7.14 -4.77 -7.83
C ALA A 86 -7.41 -5.76 -8.99
N GLN A 87 -8.49 -5.54 -9.76
CA GLN A 87 -8.80 -6.36 -10.94
C GLN A 87 -7.75 -6.27 -12.06
N THR A 88 -6.94 -5.20 -12.10
CA THR A 88 -5.83 -5.08 -13.05
C THR A 88 -4.56 -5.79 -12.60
N LEU A 89 -4.53 -6.31 -11.37
CA LEU A 89 -3.37 -6.90 -10.75
C LEU A 89 -3.69 -8.32 -10.26
N GLU A 90 -3.11 -9.33 -10.90
CA GLU A 90 -3.32 -10.72 -10.51
C GLU A 90 -2.93 -10.98 -9.04
N GLY A 91 -3.76 -11.73 -8.32
CA GLY A 91 -3.53 -12.09 -6.91
C GLY A 91 -3.65 -10.92 -5.93
N SER A 92 -4.19 -9.78 -6.34
CA SER A 92 -4.40 -8.63 -5.47
C SER A 92 -5.77 -8.64 -4.80
N VAL A 93 -5.80 -8.16 -3.56
CA VAL A 93 -7.02 -8.02 -2.77
C VAL A 93 -7.18 -6.58 -2.30
N VAL A 94 -8.41 -6.13 -2.18
CA VAL A 94 -8.80 -4.90 -1.51
C VAL A 94 -9.17 -5.23 -0.08
N ARG A 95 -8.56 -4.54 0.87
CA ARG A 95 -8.95 -4.58 2.27
C ARG A 95 -9.22 -3.18 2.81
N GLU A 96 -10.02 -3.10 3.86
CA GLU A 96 -10.21 -1.86 4.61
C GLU A 96 -8.99 -1.61 5.49
N ALA A 97 -8.41 -0.40 5.43
CA ALA A 97 -7.19 -0.06 6.14
C ALA A 97 -7.36 -0.05 7.67
N GLU A 98 -8.54 0.32 8.17
CA GLU A 98 -8.82 0.39 9.61
C GLU A 98 -9.08 -0.99 10.24
N SER A 99 -9.87 -1.84 9.56
CA SER A 99 -10.25 -3.15 10.09
C SER A 99 -9.38 -4.30 9.59
N GLY A 100 -8.63 -4.11 8.51
CA GLY A 100 -7.89 -5.16 7.80
C GLY A 100 -8.81 -6.14 7.05
N THR A 101 -10.12 -5.91 7.01
CA THR A 101 -11.10 -6.83 6.41
C THR A 101 -10.97 -6.83 4.90
N ILE A 102 -10.80 -8.01 4.29
CA ILE A 102 -10.78 -8.17 2.83
C ILE A 102 -12.20 -7.96 2.27
N ILE A 103 -12.34 -7.00 1.38
CA ILE A 103 -13.60 -6.62 0.74
C ILE A 103 -13.68 -7.17 -0.70
N HIS A 104 -12.53 -7.34 -1.37
CA HIS A 104 -12.51 -7.85 -2.74
C HIS A 104 -11.20 -8.59 -3.07
N PRO A 105 -11.22 -9.65 -3.91
CA PRO A 105 -12.41 -10.42 -4.22
C PRO A 105 -13.01 -11.00 -2.92
N GLY A 106 -14.33 -11.19 -2.87
CA GLY A 106 -14.97 -11.74 -1.66
C GLY A 106 -14.28 -13.05 -1.26
N PRO A 107 -14.21 -13.39 0.04
CA PRO A 107 -13.34 -14.45 0.57
C PRO A 107 -13.55 -15.82 -0.10
N ALA A 108 -14.73 -16.07 -0.67
CA ALA A 108 -15.05 -17.27 -1.45
C ALA A 108 -14.26 -17.43 -2.76
N ASN A 109 -13.67 -16.35 -3.29
CA ASN A 109 -12.86 -16.35 -4.51
C ASN A 109 -11.35 -16.34 -4.25
N LEU A 110 -10.94 -16.26 -2.99
CA LEU A 110 -9.55 -16.50 -2.59
C LEU A 110 -9.24 -17.99 -2.77
N THR A 111 -8.01 -18.36 -3.10
CA THR A 111 -7.65 -19.79 -3.16
C THR A 111 -7.76 -20.42 -1.76
N LYS A 112 -7.92 -21.74 -1.68
CA LYS A 112 -8.07 -22.45 -0.40
C LYS A 112 -6.89 -22.20 0.58
N ALA A 113 -5.71 -21.88 0.05
CA ALA A 113 -4.53 -21.51 0.85
C ALA A 113 -4.61 -20.08 1.41
N GLU A 114 -5.29 -19.18 0.71
CA GLU A 114 -5.51 -17.80 1.12
C GLU A 114 -6.69 -17.69 2.12
N GLN A 115 -7.73 -18.54 1.98
CA GLN A 115 -8.88 -18.57 2.90
C GLN A 115 -8.54 -19.07 4.32
N ALA A 116 -7.57 -19.98 4.45
CA ALA A 116 -7.20 -20.61 5.73
C ALA A 116 -6.56 -19.65 6.74
N ASP A 117 -6.11 -18.47 6.30
CA ASP A 117 -5.31 -17.53 7.09
C ASP A 117 -6.00 -16.18 7.33
N VAL A 118 -7.10 -15.91 6.62
CA VAL A 118 -7.93 -14.68 6.77
C VAL A 118 -9.02 -14.89 7.83
N THR A 119 -9.19 -16.11 8.33
CA THR A 119 -10.09 -16.38 9.47
C THR A 119 -9.39 -15.89 10.73
N PRO A 120 -9.93 -14.91 11.49
CA PRO A 120 -9.39 -14.58 12.79
C PRO A 120 -9.37 -15.86 13.63
N ALA A 121 -8.20 -16.23 14.14
CA ALA A 121 -8.07 -17.33 15.08
C ALA A 121 -8.87 -16.99 16.35
N GLY A 122 -10.12 -17.43 16.42
CA GLY A 122 -10.96 -17.26 17.60
C GLY A 122 -12.44 -17.32 17.30
N THR A 123 -13.02 -18.52 17.35
CA THR A 123 -14.14 -18.90 18.25
C THR A 123 -14.53 -20.34 17.92
N VAL A 124 -13.92 -21.33 18.58
CA VAL A 124 -14.60 -22.42 19.30
C VAL A 124 -13.66 -22.99 20.36
#